data_AF-A0A4U6N357-F1
#
_entry.id   AF-A0A4U6N357-F1
#
_cell.length_a   1.000
_cell.length_b   1.000
_cell.length_c   1.000
_cell.angle_alpha   90.00
_cell.angle_beta   90.00
_cell.angle_gamma   90.00
#
_symmetry.space_group_name_H-M   'P 1'
#
loop_
_entity.id
_entity.type
_entity.pdbx_description
1 polymer ?
#
loop_
_entity_poly.entity_id
_entity_poly.type
_entity_poly.pdbx_seq_one_letter_code
_entity_poly.pdbx_strand_id
1 'polypeptide(L)'
;MHTALLRRCTSRTPEGHDVGRFSLRALAGLLHVRWQPDLVIDRTDITLAAAAIQARGGPNLPLLVEVCGLREITRDARDAILAYRHSPRIAILGSDAVDLVLTAFAVRSPIETRFFTDRDEAVGWLLQG
;
A
#
# COMPACT_ATOMS: atom_id res chain seq x y z
N MET A 1 50.08 -6.24 5.15
CA MET A 1 49.73 -6.18 6.59
C MET A 1 48.53 -5.25 6.70
N HIS A 2 47.30 -5.73 6.48
CA HIS A 2 46.35 -6.27 7.47
C HIS A 2 46.21 -5.37 8.72
N THR A 3 45.20 -4.51 8.74
CA THR A 3 44.49 -4.14 9.99
C THR A 3 43.06 -3.75 9.62
N ALA A 4 42.15 -4.65 9.97
CA ALA A 4 40.72 -4.47 9.90
C ALA A 4 40.25 -3.44 10.94
N LEU A 5 39.50 -2.43 10.52
CA LEU A 5 38.73 -1.60 11.44
C LEU A 5 37.39 -2.27 11.69
N LEU A 6 37.36 -3.14 12.70
CA LEU A 6 36.12 -3.53 13.37
C LEU A 6 35.58 -2.31 14.12
N ARG A 7 34.47 -1.76 13.66
CA ARG A 7 33.68 -0.81 14.44
C ARG A 7 32.26 -1.34 14.55
N ARG A 8 32.02 -2.17 15.58
CA ARG A 8 30.69 -2.48 16.09
C ARG A 8 30.57 -1.91 17.51
N CYS A 9 29.53 -1.09 17.70
CA CYS A 9 28.66 -0.95 18.88
C CYS A 9 28.07 0.47 18.84
N THR A 10 26.95 0.62 18.14
CA THR A 10 25.57 0.62 18.70
C THR A 10 25.21 1.93 19.38
N SER A 11 24.48 2.77 18.65
CA SER A 11 23.44 3.63 19.21
C SER A 11 22.10 3.05 18.75
N ARG A 12 21.46 2.32 19.66
CA ARG A 12 20.07 1.88 19.56
C ARG A 12 19.20 3.09 19.91
N THR A 13 18.63 3.74 18.90
CA THR A 13 17.45 4.58 19.08
C THR A 13 16.24 3.64 19.07
N PRO A 14 15.44 3.54 20.15
CA PRO A 14 14.14 2.91 20.05
C PRO A 14 13.22 3.85 19.26
N GLU A 15 12.31 3.30 18.46
CA GLU A 15 11.37 4.00 17.53
C GLU A 15 11.84 4.06 16.06
N GLY A 16 12.00 2.89 15.42
CA GLY A 16 11.92 2.79 13.95
C GLY A 16 10.45 2.78 13.52
N HIS A 17 10.00 3.36 12.40
CA HIS A 17 10.67 3.70 11.14
C HIS A 17 10.07 5.01 10.56
N ASP A 18 10.90 6.01 10.31
CA ASP A 18 10.67 6.99 9.23
C ASP A 18 11.34 6.43 7.97
N VAL A 19 10.65 5.58 7.19
CA VAL A 19 11.19 4.93 5.98
C VAL A 19 10.08 4.80 4.94
N GLY A 20 10.32 5.28 3.72
CA GLY A 20 9.36 5.32 2.59
C GLY A 20 8.85 3.97 2.10
N ARG A 21 7.99 3.32 2.91
CA ARG A 21 7.36 2.02 2.67
C ARG A 21 6.28 2.05 1.60
N PHE A 22 5.73 3.24 1.34
CA PHE A 22 4.88 3.51 0.19
C PHE A 22 5.18 4.88 -0.39
N SER A 23 4.74 5.09 -1.62
CA SER A 23 4.68 6.41 -2.25
C SER A 23 3.24 6.72 -2.64
N LEU A 24 2.84 7.98 -2.48
CA LEU A 24 1.54 8.48 -2.93
C LEU A 24 1.76 9.49 -4.05
N ARG A 25 1.04 9.34 -5.16
CA ARG A 25 1.05 10.25 -6.31
C ARG A 25 -0.38 10.64 -6.66
N ALA A 26 -0.59 11.91 -6.98
CA ALA A 26 -1.81 12.33 -7.65
C ALA A 26 -1.59 12.20 -9.15
N LEU A 27 -2.46 11.47 -9.83
CA LEU A 27 -2.52 11.38 -11.28
C LEU A 27 -3.76 12.14 -11.78
N ALA A 28 -3.91 12.26 -13.09
CA ALA A 28 -5.09 12.91 -13.66
C ALA A 28 -6.36 12.09 -13.31
N GLY A 29 -7.11 12.53 -12.30
CA GLY A 29 -8.40 11.95 -11.89
C GLY A 29 -8.34 10.82 -10.87
N LEU A 30 -7.16 10.45 -10.35
CA LEU A 30 -7.05 9.39 -9.33
C LEU A 30 -5.82 9.57 -8.42
N LEU A 31 -5.84 8.89 -7.28
CA LEU A 31 -4.68 8.76 -6.41
C LEU A 31 -4.02 7.39 -6.63
N HIS A 32 -2.68 7.36 -6.64
CA HIS A 32 -1.92 6.15 -6.78
C HIS A 32 -1.00 5.95 -5.56
N VAL A 33 -1.30 4.93 -4.75
CA VAL A 33 -0.44 4.41 -3.70
C VAL A 33 0.34 3.23 -4.24
N ARG A 34 1.68 3.29 -4.13
CA ARG A 34 2.56 2.16 -4.48
C ARG A 34 3.34 1.73 -3.26
N TRP A 35 3.16 0.48 -2.85
CA TRP A 35 3.93 -0.15 -1.79
C TRP A 35 5.32 -0.58 -2.29
N GLN A 36 6.30 -0.54 -1.40
CA GLN A 36 7.61 -1.14 -1.69
C GLN A 36 7.50 -2.67 -1.65
N PRO A 37 8.33 -3.38 -2.43
CA PRO A 37 8.39 -4.83 -2.41
C PRO A 37 8.99 -5.38 -1.11
N ASP A 38 8.86 -6.69 -0.92
CA ASP A 38 9.38 -7.46 0.21
C ASP A 38 8.90 -6.93 1.58
N LEU A 39 7.68 -6.40 1.61
CA LEU A 39 7.12 -5.73 2.78
C LEU A 39 6.16 -6.64 3.56
N VAL A 40 6.21 -6.55 4.88
CA VAL A 40 5.09 -6.96 5.76
C VAL A 40 4.30 -5.71 6.10
N ILE A 41 3.06 -5.61 5.63
CA ILE A 41 2.19 -4.46 5.87
C ILE A 41 1.47 -4.64 7.21
N ASP A 42 1.62 -3.67 8.11
CA ASP A 42 0.97 -3.65 9.41
C ASP A 42 -0.11 -2.55 9.54
N ARG A 43 -0.76 -2.47 10.70
CA ARG A 43 -1.81 -1.47 10.96
C ARG A 43 -1.27 -0.03 10.87
N THR A 44 -0.03 0.19 11.32
CA THR A 44 0.60 1.51 11.30
C THR A 44 0.79 1.97 9.87
N ASP A 45 1.25 1.08 8.99
CA ASP A 45 1.38 1.36 7.55
C ASP A 45 0.07 1.82 6.92
N ILE A 46 -1.01 1.09 7.19
CA ILE A 46 -2.34 1.42 6.66
C ILE A 46 -2.85 2.75 7.22
N THR A 47 -2.60 3.02 8.50
CA THR A 47 -2.99 4.28 9.14
C THR A 47 -2.26 5.46 8.50
N LEU A 48 -0.96 5.33 8.26
CA LEU A 48 -0.14 6.36 7.60
C LEU A 48 -0.57 6.57 6.14
N ALA A 49 -0.82 5.49 5.40
CA ALA A 49 -1.30 5.59 4.02
C ALA A 49 -2.68 6.27 3.94
N ALA A 50 -3.62 5.88 4.80
CA ALA A 50 -4.95 6.49 4.87
C ALA A 50 -4.86 8.00 5.19
N ALA A 51 -4.03 8.40 6.16
CA ALA A 51 -3.80 9.80 6.49
C ALA A 51 -3.21 10.58 5.31
N ALA A 52 -2.24 10.01 4.60
CA ALA A 52 -1.61 10.63 3.43
C ALA A 52 -2.60 10.80 2.26
N ILE A 53 -3.46 9.80 2.00
CA ILE A 53 -4.53 9.87 1.00
C ILE A 53 -5.47 11.04 1.33
N GLN A 54 -5.94 11.09 2.58
CA GLN A 54 -6.87 12.11 3.04
C GLN A 54 -6.29 13.52 2.93
N ALA A 55 -5.01 13.69 3.26
CA ALA A 55 -4.34 14.99 3.16
C ALA A 55 -4.15 15.49 1.72
N ARG A 56 -4.12 14.60 0.71
CA ARG A 56 -3.78 14.99 -0.68
C ARG A 56 -4.95 15.21 -1.62
N GLY A 57 -6.01 14.41 -1.52
CA GLY A 57 -7.07 14.41 -2.54
C GLY A 57 -8.49 14.41 -1.98
N GLY A 58 -8.64 14.33 -0.65
CA GLY A 58 -9.93 14.14 -0.01
C GLY A 58 -10.63 12.82 -0.41
N PRO A 59 -11.79 12.52 0.19
CA PRO A 59 -12.43 11.20 0.13
C PRO A 59 -13.06 10.82 -1.22
N ASN A 60 -12.83 11.59 -2.29
CA ASN A 60 -13.64 11.53 -3.51
C ASN A 60 -12.88 11.05 -4.75
N LEU A 61 -11.56 10.85 -4.68
CA LEU A 61 -10.81 10.33 -5.83
C LEU A 61 -10.74 8.80 -5.78
N PRO A 62 -10.94 8.11 -6.93
CA PRO A 62 -10.62 6.70 -7.05
C PRO A 62 -9.17 6.43 -6.68
N LEU A 63 -8.90 5.25 -6.11
CA LEU A 63 -7.59 4.88 -5.59
C LEU A 63 -7.04 3.67 -6.34
N LEU A 64 -5.87 3.85 -6.95
CA LEU A 64 -5.03 2.77 -7.44
C LEU A 64 -4.06 2.38 -6.34
N VAL A 65 -4.07 1.11 -5.92
CA VAL A 65 -3.14 0.52 -4.95
C VAL A 65 -2.27 -0.49 -5.68
N GLU A 66 -1.01 -0.14 -5.90
CA GLU A 66 -0.03 -1.05 -6.48
C GLU A 66 0.71 -1.79 -5.36
N VAL A 67 0.61 -3.12 -5.41
CA VAL A 67 1.33 -4.07 -4.57
C VAL A 67 2.26 -4.88 -5.47
N CYS A 68 3.48 -5.15 -5.00
CA CYS A 68 4.44 -5.92 -5.79
C CYS A 68 5.31 -6.72 -4.82
N GLY A 69 5.15 -8.04 -4.78
CA GLY A 69 5.99 -8.92 -3.96
C GLY A 69 5.81 -8.68 -2.46
N LEU A 70 4.57 -8.57 -1.98
CA LEU A 70 4.31 -8.49 -0.54
C LEU A 70 4.67 -9.81 0.15
N ARG A 71 5.28 -9.73 1.33
CA ARG A 71 5.53 -10.92 2.16
C ARG A 71 4.31 -11.30 2.98
N GLU A 72 3.64 -10.29 3.55
CA GLU A 72 2.47 -10.50 4.40
C GLU A 72 1.66 -9.20 4.54
N ILE A 73 0.35 -9.35 4.78
CA ILE A 73 -0.50 -8.30 5.33
C ILE A 73 -1.05 -8.83 6.65
N THR A 74 -0.64 -8.22 7.76
CA THR A 74 -1.03 -8.70 9.10
C THR A 74 -2.54 -8.63 9.30
N ARG A 75 -3.07 -9.45 10.21
CA ARG A 75 -4.52 -9.47 10.51
C ARG A 75 -5.05 -8.08 10.87
N ASP A 76 -4.33 -7.34 11.71
CA ASP A 76 -4.74 -6.00 12.13
C ASP A 76 -4.72 -4.97 11.00
N ALA A 77 -3.78 -5.11 10.05
CA ALA A 77 -3.78 -4.33 8.83
C ALA A 77 -5.00 -4.63 7.96
N ARG A 78 -5.38 -5.92 7.82
CA ARG A 78 -6.58 -6.31 7.08
C ARG A 78 -7.84 -5.72 7.68
N ASP A 79 -7.97 -5.76 9.01
CA ASP A 79 -9.10 -5.16 9.72
C ASP A 79 -9.16 -3.64 9.47
N ALA A 80 -8.02 -2.95 9.48
CA ALA A 80 -7.94 -1.53 9.15
C ALA A 80 -8.34 -1.23 7.69
N ILE A 81 -7.88 -2.03 6.73
CA ILE A 81 -8.23 -1.92 5.31
C ILE A 81 -9.74 -2.10 5.11
N LEU A 82 -10.35 -3.10 5.75
CA LEU A 82 -11.80 -3.35 5.67
C LEU A 82 -12.64 -2.25 6.33
N ALA A 83 -12.06 -1.47 7.23
CA ALA A 83 -12.71 -0.31 7.85
C ALA A 83 -12.58 0.99 7.04
N TYR A 84 -11.70 1.03 6.02
CA TYR A 84 -11.44 2.22 5.22
C TYR A 84 -12.66 2.64 4.38
N ARG A 85 -13.00 3.94 4.36
CA ARG A 85 -14.21 4.49 3.67
C ARG A 85 -13.92 5.74 2.83
N HIS A 86 -12.66 6.07 2.58
CA HIS A 86 -12.27 7.37 2.02
C HIS A 86 -12.04 7.37 0.50
N SER A 87 -12.49 6.34 -0.23
CA SER A 87 -12.44 6.35 -1.69
C SER A 87 -13.70 5.71 -2.24
N PRO A 88 -14.24 6.22 -3.37
CA PRO A 88 -15.44 5.68 -3.99
C PRO A 88 -15.19 4.31 -4.63
N ARG A 89 -13.98 4.09 -5.17
CA ARG A 89 -13.54 2.86 -5.84
C ARG A 89 -12.06 2.62 -5.61
N ILE A 90 -11.68 1.35 -5.52
CA ILE A 90 -10.29 0.93 -5.32
C ILE A 90 -9.91 -0.14 -6.35
N ALA A 91 -8.84 0.09 -7.10
CA ALA A 91 -8.21 -0.93 -7.92
C ALA A 91 -6.92 -1.38 -7.26
N ILE A 92 -6.74 -2.69 -7.09
CA ILE A 92 -5.50 -3.28 -6.59
C ILE A 92 -4.76 -3.83 -7.80
N LEU A 93 -3.58 -3.27 -8.08
CA LEU A 93 -2.68 -3.74 -9.13
C LEU A 93 -1.60 -4.61 -8.48
N GLY A 94 -1.63 -5.91 -8.75
CA GLY A 94 -0.61 -6.86 -8.29
C GLY A 94 0.21 -7.42 -9.43
N SER A 95 1.34 -8.04 -9.09
CA SER A 95 2.29 -8.60 -10.07
C SER A 95 2.18 -10.11 -10.26
N ASP A 96 1.65 -10.82 -9.27
CA ASP A 96 1.57 -12.28 -9.27
C ASP A 96 0.38 -12.85 -8.47
N ALA A 97 0.30 -14.18 -8.40
CA ALA A 97 -0.73 -14.89 -7.65
C ALA A 97 -0.60 -14.73 -6.12
N VAL A 98 0.60 -14.45 -5.60
CA VAL A 98 0.82 -14.21 -4.16
C VAL A 98 0.19 -12.89 -3.77
N ASP A 99 0.42 -11.83 -4.56
CA ASP A 99 -0.21 -10.52 -4.38
C ASP A 99 -1.74 -10.65 -4.42
N LEU A 100 -2.29 -11.45 -5.35
CA LEU A 100 -3.73 -11.74 -5.40
C LEU A 100 -4.22 -12.37 -4.11
N VAL A 101 -3.59 -13.46 -3.65
CA VAL A 101 -4.02 -14.17 -2.43
C VAL A 101 -3.94 -13.27 -1.20
N LEU A 102 -2.86 -12.48 -1.07
CA LEU A 102 -2.66 -11.59 0.07
C LEU A 102 -3.69 -10.46 0.11
N THR A 103 -4.16 -9.99 -1.06
CA THR A 103 -5.12 -8.88 -1.18
C THR A 103 -6.56 -9.31 -1.39
N ALA A 104 -6.83 -10.59 -1.66
CA ALA A 104 -8.17 -11.11 -1.97
C ALA A 104 -9.22 -10.78 -0.92
N PHE A 105 -8.84 -10.63 0.35
CA PHE A 105 -9.78 -10.22 1.40
C PHE A 105 -10.41 -8.84 1.15
N ALA A 106 -9.71 -7.95 0.44
CA ALA A 106 -10.13 -6.57 0.22
C ALA A 106 -11.38 -6.47 -0.67
N VAL A 107 -11.68 -7.48 -1.49
CA VAL A 107 -12.93 -7.54 -2.27
C VAL A 107 -14.18 -7.66 -1.40
N ARG A 108 -14.01 -8.00 -0.11
CA ARG A 108 -15.09 -8.01 0.90
C ARG A 108 -15.38 -6.62 1.48
N SER A 109 -14.58 -5.61 1.10
CA SER A 109 -14.82 -4.22 1.47
C SER A 109 -16.19 -3.78 0.92
N PRO A 110 -16.95 -2.93 1.64
CA PRO A 110 -18.14 -2.31 1.08
C PRO A 110 -17.82 -1.28 -0.01
N ILE A 111 -16.55 -0.89 -0.16
CA ILE A 111 -16.09 -0.12 -1.31
C ILE A 111 -15.93 -1.08 -2.49
N GLU A 112 -16.41 -0.67 -3.66
CA GLU A 112 -16.20 -1.41 -4.89
C GLU A 112 -14.68 -1.53 -5.17
N THR A 113 -14.18 -2.75 -4.94
CA THR A 113 -12.75 -3.07 -4.95
C THR A 113 -12.49 -4.22 -5.91
N ARG A 114 -11.54 -4.05 -6.83
CA ARG A 114 -11.19 -5.08 -7.82
C ARG A 114 -9.68 -5.24 -7.97
N PHE A 115 -9.23 -6.47 -8.17
CA PHE A 115 -7.83 -6.80 -8.44
C PHE A 115 -7.58 -6.88 -9.95
N PHE A 116 -6.39 -6.44 -10.36
CA PHE A 116 -5.90 -6.43 -11.73
C PHE A 116 -4.42 -6.83 -11.76
N THR A 117 -3.98 -7.41 -12.87
CA THR A 117 -2.56 -7.63 -13.20
C THR A 117 -2.06 -6.70 -14.30
N ASP A 118 -2.97 -6.00 -14.98
CA ASP A 118 -2.67 -5.00 -16.00
C ASP A 118 -2.99 -3.60 -15.48
N ARG A 119 -2.05 -2.67 -15.65
CA ARG A 119 -2.17 -1.29 -15.15
C ARG A 119 -3.21 -0.50 -15.94
N ASP A 120 -3.25 -0.65 -17.25
CA ASP A 120 -4.10 0.16 -18.12
C ASP A 120 -5.57 -0.26 -17.95
N GLU A 121 -5.84 -1.56 -17.76
CA GLU A 121 -7.17 -2.05 -17.38
C GLU A 121 -7.61 -1.51 -16.02
N ALA A 122 -6.72 -1.52 -15.02
CA ALA A 122 -7.03 -1.02 -13.68
C ALA A 122 -7.38 0.48 -13.70
N VAL A 123 -6.57 1.28 -14.41
CA VAL A 123 -6.79 2.73 -14.55
C VAL A 123 -8.05 3.01 -15.37
N GLY A 124 -8.25 2.29 -16.48
CA GLY A 124 -9.45 2.41 -17.32
C GLY A 124 -10.72 2.15 -16.50
N TRP A 125 -10.72 1.09 -15.70
CA TRP A 125 -11.86 0.77 -14.82
C TRP A 125 -12.11 1.84 -13.74
N LEU A 126 -11.06 2.42 -13.14
CA LEU A 126 -11.20 3.50 -12.16
C LEU A 126 -11.79 4.78 -12.75
N LEU A 127 -11.47 5.10 -14.01
CA LEU A 127 -11.86 6.35 -14.67
C LEU A 127 -13.17 6.26 -15.47
N GLN A 128 -13.66 5.04 -15.73
CA GLN A 128 -14.95 4.80 -16.40
C GLN A 128 -16.17 4.88 -15.44
N GLY A 129 -15.92 5.07 -14.15
CA GLY A 129 -16.94 5.15 -13.09
C GLY A 129 -17.56 6.52 -12.90
#